data_AF-W4F9L2-F1
#
_entry.id   AF-W4F9L2-F1
#
_cell.length_a   1.000
_cell.length_b   1.000
_cell.length_c   1.000
_cell.angle_alpha   90.00
_cell.angle_beta   90.00
_cell.angle_gamma   90.00
#
_symmetry.space_group_name_H-M   'P 1'
#
loop_
_entity.id
_entity.type
_entity.pdbx_description
1 polymer ?
#
loop_
_entity_poly.entity_id
_entity_poly.type
_entity_poly.pdbx_seq_one_letter_code
_entity_poly.pdbx_strand_id
1 'polypeptide(L)' 'SSYKIRNSWGASWGEAGYVRLQRGGGGKGTCNVVEGVSFPIISAPKPTVSVEMLLH' A
#
# COMPACT_ATOMS: atom_id res chain seq x y z
N SER A 1 16.46 4.88 -1.90
CA SER A 1 14.99 5.00 -1.76
C SER A 1 14.40 3.62 -1.45
N SER A 2 13.18 3.51 -0.89
CA SER A 2 12.60 2.23 -0.43
C SER A 2 11.10 2.09 -0.72
N TYR A 3 10.61 0.85 -0.85
CA TYR A 3 9.19 0.51 -0.72
C TYR A 3 8.86 0.24 0.75
N LYS A 4 7.75 0.80 1.25
CA LYS A 4 7.19 0.43 2.57
C LYS A 4 6.05 -0.55 2.35
N ILE A 5 6.19 -1.76 2.88
CA ILE A 5 5.26 -2.87 2.64
C ILE A 5 4.63 -3.27 3.97
N ARG A 6 3.29 -3.36 4.00
CA ARG A 6 2.55 -3.91 5.13
C ARG A 6 2.61 -5.44 5.08
N ASN A 7 2.95 -6.07 6.18
CA ASN A 7 2.98 -7.52 6.30
C ASN A 7 1.80 -8.02 7.17
N SER A 8 1.52 -9.32 7.12
CA SER A 8 0.39 -9.97 7.81
C SER A 8 0.79 -10.68 9.12
N TRP A 9 1.95 -10.37 9.69
CA TRP A 9 2.51 -11.05 10.87
C TRP A 9 2.30 -10.28 12.19
N GLY A 10 1.33 -9.37 12.21
CA GLY A 10 1.02 -8.55 13.38
C GLY A 10 1.91 -7.32 13.54
N ALA A 11 1.47 -6.39 14.40
CA ALA A 11 2.16 -5.11 14.62
C ALA A 11 3.45 -5.24 15.44
N SER A 12 3.66 -6.33 16.16
CA SER A 12 4.90 -6.58 16.91
C SER A 12 6.10 -6.92 16.01
N TRP A 13 5.88 -7.22 14.74
CA TRP A 13 6.94 -7.55 13.79
C TRP A 13 7.42 -6.33 13.02
N GLY A 14 8.74 -6.20 12.85
CA GLY A 14 9.35 -5.15 12.02
C GLY A 14 9.04 -3.73 12.50
N GLU A 15 8.79 -2.82 11.55
CA GLU A 15 8.40 -1.43 11.82
C GLU A 15 6.87 -1.35 12.03
N ALA A 16 6.38 -1.80 13.18
CA ALA A 16 4.95 -1.80 13.51
C ALA A 16 4.08 -2.58 12.50
N GLY A 17 4.55 -3.75 12.04
CA GLY A 17 3.91 -4.58 11.02
C GLY A 17 4.33 -4.29 9.59
N TYR A 18 5.36 -3.44 9.39
CA TYR A 18 5.88 -3.08 8.08
C TYR A 18 7.35 -3.46 7.90
N VAL A 19 7.77 -3.52 6.64
CA VAL A 19 9.17 -3.64 6.23
C VAL A 19 9.50 -2.63 5.14
N ARG A 20 10.75 -2.18 5.12
CA ARG A 20 11.31 -1.39 4.02
C ARG A 20 12.18 -2.25 3.13
N LEU A 21 11.80 -2.38 1.87
CA LEU A 21 12.62 -3.04 0.85
C LEU A 21 13.34 -1.99 0.00
N GLN A 22 14.60 -2.24 -0.34
CA GLN A 22 15.37 -1.36 -1.21
C GLN A 22 14.68 -1.23 -2.57
N ARG A 23 14.50 0.01 -3.02
CA ARG A 23 13.94 0.30 -4.34
C ARG A 23 15.08 0.50 -5.35
N GLY A 24 14.91 -0.02 -6.56
CA GLY A 24 15.84 0.22 -7.66
C GLY A 24 17.09 -0.66 -7.64
N GLY A 25 17.06 -1.82 -6.99
CA GLY A 25 18.16 -2.80 -7.00
C GLY A 25 18.33 -3.58 -8.33
N GLY A 26 17.58 -3.23 -9.37
CA GLY A 26 17.55 -3.96 -10.65
C GLY A 26 16.68 -5.23 -10.62
N GLY A 27 16.56 -5.87 -11.78
CA GLY A 27 15.82 -7.13 -11.95
C GLY A 27 14.37 -7.07 -11.49
N LYS A 28 13.93 -8.11 -10.78
CA LYS A 28 12.58 -8.25 -10.19
C LYS A 28 12.42 -7.56 -8.83
N GLY A 29 13.37 -6.67 -8.49
CA GLY A 29 13.43 -6.02 -7.18
C GLY A 29 13.84 -6.96 -6.05
N THR A 30 14.09 -6.39 -4.87
CA THR A 30 14.38 -7.16 -3.65
C THR A 30 13.25 -8.16 -3.38
N CYS A 31 13.59 -9.42 -3.15
CA CYS A 31 12.63 -10.51 -2.90
C CYS A 31 11.56 -10.68 -3.99
N ASN A 32 11.89 -10.35 -5.25
CA ASN A 32 10.97 -10.40 -6.40
C ASN A 32 9.71 -9.54 -6.24
N VAL A 33 9.75 -8.51 -5.38
CA VAL A 33 8.54 -7.76 -4.97
C VAL A 33 7.84 -7.02 -6.10
N VAL A 34 8.50 -6.79 -7.24
CA VAL A 34 7.90 -6.11 -8.40
C VAL A 34 7.47 -7.07 -9.52
N GLU A 35 7.60 -8.38 -9.34
CA GLU A 35 7.31 -9.37 -10.39
C GLU A 35 5.80 -9.55 -10.65
N GLY A 36 4.98 -9.57 -9.60
CA GLY A 36 3.56 -9.97 -9.67
C GLY A 36 2.60 -8.98 -9.04
N VAL A 37 2.77 -7.68 -9.33
CA VAL A 37 1.97 -6.61 -8.72
C VAL A 37 0.62 -6.46 -9.44
N SER A 38 -0.46 -6.35 -8.67
CA SER A 38 -1.81 -6.06 -9.17
C SER A 38 -2.53 -5.06 -8.26
N PHE A 39 -3.56 -4.40 -8.79
CA PHE A 39 -4.40 -3.48 -8.04
C PHE A 39 -5.85 -3.57 -8.52
N PRO A 40 -6.84 -3.40 -7.62
CA PRO A 40 -8.24 -3.37 -8.02
C PRO A 40 -8.55 -2.04 -8.74
N ILE A 41 -9.44 -2.10 -9.73
CA ILE A 41 -10.07 -0.92 -10.34
C ILE A 41 -11.42 -0.73 -9.67
N ILE A 42 -11.61 0.40 -8.98
CA ILE A 42 -12.86 0.70 -8.29
C ILE A 42 -13.71 1.60 -9.18
N SER A 43 -14.79 1.06 -9.74
CA SER A 43 -15.85 1.84 -10.39
C SER A 43 -16.81 2.38 -9.32
N ALA A 44 -16.35 3.34 -8.52
CA ALA A 44 -17.24 4.06 -7.62
C ALA A 44 -17.90 5.23 -8.37
N PRO A 45 -19.20 5.51 -8.17
CA PRO A 45 -19.71 6.84 -8.48
C PRO A 45 -18.85 7.85 -7.72
N LYS A 46 -18.49 8.95 -8.38
CA LYS A 46 -17.73 10.04 -7.75
C LYS A 46 -18.43 10.38 -6.41
N PRO A 47 -17.70 10.47 -5.27
CA PRO A 47 -18.33 10.81 -4.01
C PRO A 47 -19.11 12.12 -4.20
N THR A 48 -20.44 12.04 -4.20
CA THR A 48 -21.28 13.21 -4.07
C THR A 48 -21.07 13.68 -2.66
N VAL A 49 -20.48 14.86 -2.48
CA VAL A 49 -20.45 15.53 -1.19
C VAL A 49 -21.90 15.77 -0.76
N SER A 50 -22.45 14.90 0.07
CA SER A 50 -23.70 15.18 0.76
C SER A 50 -23.43 16.33 1.71
N VAL A 51 -24.08 17.47 1.46
CA VAL A 51 -23.96 18.72 2.26
C VAL A 51 -24.30 18.50 3.75
N GLU A 52 -24.83 17.33 4.11
CA GLU A 52 -25.11 16.88 5.47
C GLU A 52 -23.83 16.66 6.33
N MET A 53 -22.67 16.38 5.71
CA MET A 53 -21.36 16.31 6.40
C MET A 53 -20.67 17.70 6.46
N LEU A 54 -21.42 18.78 6.63
CA LEU A 54 -20.87 20.12 6.89
C LEU A 54 -21.68 20.86 7.98
N LEU A 55 -22.64 20.17 8.61
CA LEU A 55 -23.49 20.72 9.68
C LEU A 55 -23.31 20.05 11.04
N HIS A 56 -22.25 19.27 11.23
CA HIS A 56 -21.79 18.81 12.54
C HIS A 56 -20.31 19.15 12.73
#